data_AF-A0A8T7FQJ3-F1
#
_entry.id   AF-A0A8T7FQJ3-F1
#
_cell.length_a   1.000
_cell.length_b   1.000
_cell.length_c   1.000
_cell.angle_alpha   90.00
_cell.angle_beta   90.00
_cell.angle_gamma   90.00
#
_symmetry.space_group_name_H-M   'P 1'
#
loop_
_entity.id
_entity.type
_entity.pdbx_description
1 polymer ?
#
loop_
_entity_poly.entity_id
_entity_poly.type
_entity_poly.pdbx_seq_one_letter_code
_entity_poly.pdbx_strand_id
1 'polypeptide(L)'
;MENGKIQWLPTLLIVWNLIDIIIHVSLNMAEPLRISGNVVGIAAALIVLLGIAKPYAPHILGGAAVVVVVVNAIHASAHGFVIPMLVFIGFALFLLLRWTQVILAKGVDQNFYYRWWMALVAALVGVGIITLSGPRASLPIILNQLHDGALEGADYWRDEPMILSAGMGFDNIIGVPELTEETVREAGGSWYGSLTCANGEEPSLGHRTSTTLSNIVERYYKGYADYDDGLPIVFSWPVASETVDVTDFKFTLNTGEVVFPHSAGMVPNWELNERNVVVVFGDFGNRGKRSEADVIFPVQLEIVADETPLLLIGPGGQEFNAVGLTWATDTTAYDRGPFLVGAKLNYVGSVAPGEGGVPLLDSGSGLLPNDEFALYDEGDFRIRILTTGGFSPDGVTGVTPDMYEDFFRIHAKGADGETILLEKVGVEYSVAGGTLRVVGLSDLGQKESPEDGIYYDDCYSEDRDNYIDIILVGDEEAARNITFVEIPSLEGGYRAFYVPGGPGPEPFEGVRYTAPGPADMEPVIIALDDPMRVDRVR
;
A
#
# COMPACT_ATOMS: atom_id res chain seq x y z
N MET A 1 -28.15 53.04 -23.35
CA MET A 1 -27.54 51.71 -23.53
C MET A 1 -26.41 51.55 -22.52
N GLU A 2 -26.65 51.06 -21.30
CA GLU A 2 -25.53 50.83 -20.36
C GLU A 2 -25.83 49.83 -19.21
N ASN A 3 -26.71 48.85 -19.41
CA ASN A 3 -26.99 47.79 -18.41
C ASN A 3 -26.49 46.39 -18.81
N GLY A 4 -25.92 46.22 -20.01
CA GLY A 4 -25.53 44.91 -20.53
C GLY A 4 -24.10 44.43 -20.18
N LYS A 5 -23.22 45.29 -19.65
CA LYS A 5 -21.79 44.96 -19.53
C LYS A 5 -21.36 44.28 -18.22
N ILE A 6 -22.25 44.10 -17.24
CA ILE A 6 -21.90 43.58 -15.89
C ILE A 6 -22.69 42.31 -15.50
N GLN A 7 -23.57 41.78 -16.36
CA GLN A 7 -24.38 40.60 -16.01
C GLN A 7 -23.60 39.26 -16.03
N TRP A 8 -22.39 39.22 -16.60
CA TRP A 8 -21.63 37.97 -16.72
C TRP A 8 -20.98 37.51 -15.40
N LEU A 9 -20.55 38.45 -14.54
CA LEU A 9 -19.94 38.15 -13.23
C LEU A 9 -20.88 37.38 -12.29
N PRO A 10 -22.12 37.83 -12.04
CA PRO A 10 -23.09 37.07 -11.27
C PRO A 10 -23.36 35.68 -11.85
N THR A 11 -23.55 35.61 -13.16
CA THR A 11 -23.87 34.34 -13.84
C THR A 11 -22.74 33.35 -13.72
N LEU A 12 -21.49 33.77 -13.94
CA LEU A 12 -20.32 32.90 -13.76
C LEU A 12 -20.13 32.48 -12.31
N LEU A 13 -20.37 33.38 -11.36
CA LEU A 13 -20.27 33.04 -9.94
C LEU A 13 -21.30 31.97 -9.55
N ILE A 14 -22.53 32.09 -10.03
CA ILE A 14 -23.59 31.09 -9.78
C ILE A 14 -23.24 29.76 -10.44
N VAL A 15 -22.87 29.77 -11.73
CA VAL A 15 -22.54 28.55 -12.49
C VAL A 15 -21.32 27.85 -11.88
N TRP A 16 -20.27 28.58 -11.51
CA TRP A 16 -19.07 28.02 -10.91
C TRP A 16 -19.35 27.32 -9.58
N ASN A 17 -20.11 27.95 -8.69
CA ASN A 17 -20.47 27.36 -7.40
C ASN A 17 -21.38 26.13 -7.57
N LEU A 18 -22.24 26.10 -8.60
CA LEU A 18 -23.05 24.91 -8.92
C LEU A 18 -22.19 23.76 -9.46
N ILE A 19 -21.24 24.04 -10.35
CA ILE A 19 -20.29 23.04 -10.86
C ILE A 19 -19.48 22.45 -9.70
N ASP A 20 -18.96 23.29 -8.80
CA ASP A 20 -18.23 22.83 -7.62
C ASP A 20 -19.08 21.92 -6.74
N ILE A 21 -20.35 22.27 -6.47
CA ILE A 21 -21.27 21.38 -5.73
C ILE A 21 -21.46 20.04 -6.46
N ILE A 22 -21.71 20.06 -7.77
CA ILE A 22 -22.00 18.85 -8.56
C ILE A 22 -20.81 17.90 -8.58
N ILE A 23 -19.59 18.40 -8.81
CA ILE A 23 -18.36 17.60 -8.83
C ILE A 23 -18.18 16.88 -7.49
N HIS A 24 -18.39 17.57 -6.37
CA HIS A 24 -18.19 16.99 -5.05
C HIS A 24 -19.26 15.98 -4.67
N VAL A 25 -20.51 16.21 -5.07
CA VAL A 25 -21.57 15.21 -4.91
C VAL A 25 -21.30 13.98 -5.78
N SER A 26 -20.81 14.15 -7.02
CA SER A 26 -20.52 13.02 -7.92
C SER A 26 -19.32 12.17 -7.50
N LEU A 27 -18.39 12.74 -6.73
CA LEU A 27 -17.22 12.04 -6.19
C LEU A 27 -17.47 11.48 -4.77
N ASN A 28 -18.73 11.42 -4.34
CA ASN A 28 -19.15 11.01 -2.99
C ASN A 28 -18.51 11.83 -1.84
N MET A 29 -18.13 13.08 -2.13
CA MET A 29 -17.55 14.06 -1.18
C MET A 29 -18.58 15.12 -0.75
N ALA A 30 -19.85 14.74 -0.64
CA ALA A 30 -20.96 15.66 -0.40
C ALA A 30 -21.02 16.16 1.06
N GLU A 31 -20.26 17.20 1.39
CA GLU A 31 -20.19 17.70 2.76
C GLU A 31 -21.00 18.97 3.07
N PRO A 32 -21.75 19.01 4.20
CA PRO A 32 -22.66 20.11 4.53
C PRO A 32 -21.99 21.49 4.63
N LEU A 33 -20.78 21.57 5.19
CA LEU A 33 -20.07 22.84 5.39
C LEU A 33 -19.65 23.47 4.05
N ARG A 34 -19.11 22.66 3.15
CA ARG A 34 -18.71 23.13 1.81
C ARG A 34 -19.91 23.54 0.96
N ILE A 35 -20.95 22.72 0.95
CA ILE A 35 -22.20 23.04 0.25
C ILE A 35 -22.75 24.37 0.79
N SER A 36 -22.66 24.61 2.10
CA SER A 36 -23.07 25.87 2.72
C SER A 36 -22.24 27.07 2.23
N GLY A 37 -20.92 26.93 2.10
CA GLY A 37 -20.04 27.98 1.55
C GLY A 37 -20.43 28.38 0.13
N ASN A 38 -20.64 27.41 -0.75
CA ASN A 38 -21.01 27.65 -2.15
C ASN A 38 -22.44 28.19 -2.29
N VAL A 39 -23.37 27.73 -1.45
CA VAL A 39 -24.74 28.25 -1.37
C VAL A 39 -24.73 29.72 -0.92
N VAL A 40 -23.86 30.12 0.00
CA VAL A 40 -23.70 31.52 0.40
C VAL A 40 -23.20 32.37 -0.77
N GLY A 41 -22.25 31.87 -1.56
CA GLY A 41 -21.78 32.52 -2.79
C GLY A 41 -22.91 32.75 -3.81
N ILE A 42 -23.75 31.73 -4.04
CA ILE A 42 -24.91 31.80 -4.93
C ILE A 42 -25.97 32.78 -4.39
N ALA A 43 -26.29 32.70 -3.10
CA ALA A 43 -27.29 33.55 -2.47
C ALA A 43 -26.89 35.03 -2.52
N ALA A 44 -25.63 35.34 -2.20
CA ALA A 44 -25.10 36.70 -2.31
C ALA A 44 -25.16 37.23 -3.74
N ALA A 45 -24.86 36.38 -4.73
CA ALA A 45 -24.97 36.73 -6.14
C ALA A 45 -26.41 37.07 -6.55
N LEU A 46 -27.37 36.25 -6.14
CA LEU A 46 -28.80 36.46 -6.45
C LEU A 46 -29.35 37.72 -5.77
N ILE A 47 -29.02 37.96 -4.50
CA ILE A 47 -29.46 39.16 -3.76
C ILE A 47 -29.02 40.43 -4.47
N VAL A 48 -27.75 40.50 -4.87
CA VAL A 48 -27.20 41.67 -5.56
C VAL A 48 -27.71 41.80 -6.99
N LEU A 49 -27.84 40.69 -7.73
CA LEU A 49 -28.35 40.67 -9.10
C LEU A 49 -29.81 41.12 -9.20
N LEU A 50 -30.66 40.66 -8.29
CA LEU A 50 -32.08 41.04 -8.22
C LEU A 50 -32.28 42.45 -7.66
N GLY A 51 -31.21 43.12 -7.23
CA GLY A 51 -31.27 44.47 -6.68
C GLY A 51 -31.91 44.54 -5.29
N ILE A 52 -31.91 43.42 -4.57
CA ILE A 52 -32.33 43.33 -3.18
C ILE A 52 -31.17 43.89 -2.35
N ALA A 53 -31.43 44.87 -1.49
CA ALA A 53 -30.41 45.53 -0.67
C ALA A 53 -29.26 46.23 -1.45
N LYS A 54 -29.57 46.89 -2.58
CA LYS A 54 -28.60 47.66 -3.42
C LYS A 54 -27.58 48.51 -2.66
N PRO A 55 -27.94 49.28 -1.61
CA PRO A 55 -26.95 50.10 -0.88
C PRO A 55 -25.88 49.26 -0.16
N TYR A 56 -26.19 48.00 0.15
CA TYR A 56 -25.34 47.09 0.90
C TYR A 56 -24.61 46.08 0.00
N ALA A 57 -24.78 46.14 -1.32
CA ALA A 57 -24.20 45.17 -2.26
C ALA A 57 -22.67 44.95 -2.08
N PRO A 58 -21.84 45.99 -1.87
CA PRO A 58 -20.41 45.77 -1.60
C PRO A 58 -20.13 45.01 -0.30
N HIS A 59 -20.96 45.23 0.73
CA HIS A 59 -20.82 44.57 2.04
C HIS A 59 -21.32 43.12 1.99
N ILE A 60 -22.37 42.86 1.21
CA ILE A 60 -22.91 41.50 0.99
C ILE A 60 -21.89 40.65 0.22
N LEU A 61 -21.30 41.17 -0.87
CA LEU A 61 -20.29 40.44 -1.65
C LEU A 61 -18.97 40.28 -0.88
N GLY A 62 -18.53 41.31 -0.15
CA GLY A 62 -17.36 41.23 0.72
C GLY A 62 -17.54 40.25 1.88
N GLY A 63 -18.72 40.25 2.53
CA GLY A 63 -19.07 39.29 3.57
C GLY A 63 -19.13 37.86 3.03
N ALA A 64 -19.74 37.65 1.85
CA ALA A 64 -19.77 36.36 1.19
C ALA A 64 -18.36 35.86 0.81
N ALA A 65 -17.46 36.75 0.38
CA ALA A 65 -16.07 36.39 0.11
C ALA A 65 -15.35 35.88 1.35
N VAL A 66 -15.55 36.53 2.51
CA VAL A 66 -14.99 36.07 3.79
C VAL A 66 -15.58 34.72 4.18
N VAL A 67 -16.89 34.52 4.06
CA VAL A 67 -17.54 33.26 4.43
C VAL A 67 -17.10 32.11 3.51
N VAL A 68 -17.05 32.32 2.20
CA VAL A 68 -16.59 31.32 1.22
C VAL A 68 -15.15 30.91 1.52
N VAL A 69 -14.26 31.86 1.80
CA VAL A 69 -12.85 31.56 2.13
C VAL A 69 -12.75 30.83 3.46
N VAL A 70 -13.38 31.33 4.52
CA VAL A 70 -13.24 30.75 5.86
C VAL A 70 -13.85 29.34 5.91
N VAL A 71 -15.09 29.16 5.43
CA VAL A 71 -15.78 27.87 5.48
C VAL A 71 -15.07 26.84 4.60
N ASN A 72 -14.69 27.21 3.38
CA ASN A 72 -14.05 26.26 2.48
C ASN A 72 -12.57 26.02 2.82
N ALA A 73 -11.88 26.95 3.48
CA ALA A 73 -10.53 26.72 4.01
C ALA A 73 -10.53 25.82 5.25
N ILE A 74 -11.53 25.95 6.13
CA ILE A 74 -11.73 25.04 7.27
C ILE A 74 -11.98 23.62 6.75
N HIS A 75 -12.86 23.46 5.75
CA HIS A 75 -13.08 22.16 5.11
C HIS A 75 -11.83 21.65 4.38
N ALA A 76 -11.08 22.50 3.66
CA ALA A 76 -9.83 22.09 3.01
C ALA A 76 -8.81 21.53 4.00
N SER A 77 -8.72 22.16 5.17
CA SER A 77 -7.84 21.76 6.25
C SER A 77 -8.27 20.46 6.93
N ALA A 78 -9.55 20.11 6.89
CA ALA A 78 -10.07 18.92 7.57
C ALA A 78 -10.08 17.67 6.68
N HIS A 79 -10.05 17.82 5.33
CA HIS A 79 -10.28 16.71 4.39
C HIS A 79 -9.18 16.52 3.34
N GLY A 80 -8.02 17.17 3.48
CA GLY A 80 -6.80 16.84 2.72
C GLY A 80 -6.78 17.22 1.22
N PHE A 81 -7.89 17.70 0.65
CA PHE A 81 -8.04 17.96 -0.79
C PHE A 81 -7.58 19.37 -1.23
N VAL A 82 -6.47 19.87 -0.67
CA VAL A 82 -6.15 21.30 -0.62
C VAL A 82 -5.90 21.95 -2.00
N ILE A 83 -5.18 21.29 -2.92
CA ILE A 83 -4.73 21.95 -4.18
C ILE A 83 -5.90 22.22 -5.15
N PRO A 84 -6.73 21.23 -5.53
CA PRO A 84 -7.90 21.50 -6.35
C PRO A 84 -8.87 22.47 -5.64
N MET A 85 -9.01 22.35 -4.32
CA MET A 85 -9.87 23.22 -3.53
C MET A 85 -9.45 24.69 -3.55
N LEU A 86 -8.15 24.98 -3.50
CA LEU A 86 -7.65 26.34 -3.59
C LEU A 86 -7.93 26.98 -4.95
N VAL A 87 -8.01 26.18 -6.03
CA VAL A 87 -8.45 26.67 -7.35
C VAL A 87 -9.93 27.05 -7.33
N PHE A 88 -10.80 26.21 -6.75
CA PHE A 88 -12.24 26.49 -6.63
C PHE A 88 -12.54 27.71 -5.76
N ILE A 89 -11.88 27.82 -4.59
CA ILE A 89 -11.99 28.95 -3.67
C ILE A 89 -11.42 30.22 -4.31
N GLY A 90 -10.25 30.12 -4.93
CA GLY A 90 -9.55 31.25 -5.55
C GLY A 90 -10.38 31.89 -6.67
N PHE A 91 -11.04 31.08 -7.50
CA PHE A 91 -11.88 31.58 -8.58
C PHE A 91 -13.16 32.24 -8.08
N ALA A 92 -13.87 31.64 -7.11
CA ALA A 92 -15.04 32.24 -6.48
C ALA A 92 -14.70 33.56 -5.76
N LEU A 93 -13.59 33.59 -5.03
CA LEU A 93 -13.08 34.79 -4.36
C LEU A 93 -12.74 35.89 -5.37
N PHE A 94 -12.07 35.55 -6.47
CA PHE A 94 -11.78 36.49 -7.55
C PHE A 94 -13.05 37.11 -8.12
N LEU A 95 -14.07 36.32 -8.43
CA LEU A 95 -15.34 36.82 -8.98
C LEU A 95 -16.07 37.73 -7.98
N LEU A 96 -16.14 37.36 -6.70
CA LEU A 96 -16.77 38.16 -5.64
C LEU A 96 -16.08 39.50 -5.43
N LEU A 97 -14.75 39.50 -5.33
CA LEU A 97 -13.96 40.72 -5.15
C LEU A 97 -14.00 41.59 -6.40
N ARG A 98 -13.94 40.98 -7.60
CA ARG A 98 -14.01 41.73 -8.86
C ARG A 98 -15.37 42.39 -9.02
N TRP A 99 -16.45 41.72 -8.66
CA TRP A 99 -17.78 42.31 -8.74
C TRP A 99 -17.99 43.42 -7.71
N THR A 100 -17.48 43.24 -6.49
CA THR A 100 -17.43 44.28 -5.45
C THR A 100 -16.70 45.54 -5.97
N GLN A 101 -15.54 45.36 -6.60
CA GLN A 101 -14.77 46.45 -7.20
C GLN A 101 -15.55 47.19 -8.30
N VAL A 102 -16.22 46.46 -9.20
CA VAL A 102 -17.00 47.06 -10.29
C VAL A 102 -18.15 47.91 -9.73
N ILE A 103 -18.76 47.51 -8.62
CA ILE A 103 -19.83 48.28 -7.97
C ILE A 103 -19.27 49.54 -7.31
N LEU A 104 -18.13 49.45 -6.61
CA LEU A 104 -17.49 50.57 -5.93
C LEU A 104 -16.82 51.57 -6.89
N ALA A 105 -16.40 51.13 -8.07
CA ALA A 105 -15.75 51.97 -9.08
C ALA A 105 -16.68 52.96 -9.81
N LYS A 106 -18.00 52.92 -9.56
CA LYS A 106 -18.94 53.93 -10.07
C LYS A 106 -18.74 55.26 -9.34
N GLY A 107 -17.76 56.06 -9.77
CA GLY A 107 -17.59 57.46 -9.36
C GLY A 107 -16.17 57.98 -9.16
N VAL A 108 -15.12 57.18 -9.40
CA VAL A 108 -13.72 57.60 -9.23
C VAL A 108 -12.91 57.29 -10.49
N ASP A 109 -12.01 58.21 -10.85
CA ASP A 109 -11.20 58.23 -12.07
C ASP A 109 -10.49 56.89 -12.34
N GLN A 110 -10.65 56.35 -13.56
CA GLN A 110 -10.37 54.96 -13.91
C GLN A 110 -8.87 54.58 -13.99
N ASN A 111 -7.96 55.53 -13.78
CA ASN A 111 -6.52 55.32 -13.99
C ASN A 111 -5.73 54.85 -12.76
N PHE A 112 -6.33 54.73 -11.57
CA PHE A 112 -5.61 54.30 -10.36
C PHE A 112 -5.67 52.77 -10.09
N TYR A 113 -6.65 52.05 -10.64
CA TYR A 113 -7.06 50.74 -10.09
C TYR A 113 -6.63 49.50 -10.89
N TYR A 114 -5.73 49.63 -11.87
CA TYR A 114 -5.29 48.51 -12.74
C TYR A 114 -3.95 47.86 -12.33
N ARG A 115 -3.51 47.98 -11.08
CA ARG A 115 -2.20 47.41 -10.71
C ARG A 115 -2.34 45.99 -10.19
N TRP A 116 -1.63 45.08 -10.85
CA TRP A 116 -1.37 43.65 -10.60
C TRP A 116 -1.14 43.21 -9.13
N TRP A 117 -1.04 44.13 -8.17
CA TRP A 117 -0.73 43.83 -6.78
C TRP A 117 -1.81 43.02 -6.06
N MET A 118 -3.10 43.11 -6.46
CA MET A 118 -4.15 42.26 -5.87
C MET A 118 -4.06 40.80 -6.36
N ALA A 119 -3.67 40.60 -7.63
CA ALA A 119 -3.33 39.27 -8.13
C ALA A 119 -2.05 38.75 -7.48
N LEU A 120 -1.07 39.62 -7.23
CA LEU A 120 0.13 39.31 -6.47
C LEU A 120 -0.18 38.94 -5.01
N VAL A 121 -1.09 39.65 -4.34
CA VAL A 121 -1.50 39.34 -2.96
C VAL A 121 -2.29 38.03 -2.91
N ALA A 122 -3.22 37.80 -3.84
CA ALA A 122 -3.93 36.52 -3.94
C ALA A 122 -2.98 35.37 -4.25
N ALA A 123 -1.98 35.58 -5.13
CA ALA A 123 -0.95 34.60 -5.43
C ALA A 123 0.01 34.37 -4.26
N LEU A 124 0.41 35.41 -3.52
CA LEU A 124 1.27 35.30 -2.34
C LEU A 124 0.55 34.65 -1.15
N VAL A 125 -0.75 34.88 -0.99
CA VAL A 125 -1.60 34.17 -0.02
C VAL A 125 -1.77 32.71 -0.45
N GLY A 126 -1.99 32.43 -1.74
CA GLY A 126 -2.02 31.06 -2.28
C GLY A 126 -0.70 30.32 -2.08
N VAL A 127 0.43 30.95 -2.39
CA VAL A 127 1.78 30.40 -2.18
C VAL A 127 2.09 30.23 -0.70
N GLY A 128 1.72 31.19 0.15
CA GLY A 128 1.91 31.13 1.60
C GLY A 128 1.08 30.02 2.24
N ILE A 129 -0.14 29.79 1.78
CA ILE A 129 -0.97 28.66 2.20
C ILE A 129 -0.35 27.35 1.72
N ILE A 130 0.11 27.24 0.47
CA ILE A 130 0.79 26.04 -0.05
C ILE A 130 2.06 25.71 0.76
N THR A 131 2.87 26.71 1.11
CA THR A 131 4.09 26.50 1.92
C THR A 131 3.80 26.23 3.40
N LEU A 132 2.72 26.78 3.97
CA LEU A 132 2.29 26.49 5.34
C LEU A 132 1.53 25.15 5.48
N SER A 133 0.89 24.68 4.41
CA SER A 133 0.13 23.41 4.41
C SER A 133 1.03 22.18 4.33
N GLY A 134 2.18 22.28 3.64
CA GLY A 134 3.12 21.16 3.46
C GLY A 134 2.48 19.87 2.90
N PRO A 135 3.23 18.78 2.74
CA PRO A 135 2.72 17.48 2.30
C PRO A 135 1.79 16.78 3.31
N ARG A 136 1.45 17.42 4.45
CA ARG A 136 0.73 16.80 5.56
C ARG A 136 -0.71 16.40 5.23
N ALA A 137 -1.28 16.92 4.14
CA ALA A 137 -2.66 16.69 3.73
C ALA A 137 -2.92 15.31 3.10
N SER A 138 -1.89 14.59 2.63
CA SER A 138 -2.04 13.24 2.04
C SER A 138 -1.93 12.11 3.07
N LEU A 139 -1.36 12.39 4.25
CA LEU A 139 -1.14 11.39 5.30
C LEU A 139 -2.43 10.74 5.83
N PRO A 140 -3.51 11.49 6.15
CA PRO A 140 -4.73 10.85 6.66
C PRO A 140 -5.43 9.99 5.60
N ILE A 141 -5.31 10.33 4.30
CA ILE A 141 -6.09 9.67 3.25
C ILE A 141 -5.59 8.25 3.01
N ILE A 142 -4.28 8.08 2.80
CA ILE A 142 -3.69 6.77 2.54
C ILE A 142 -3.83 5.87 3.77
N LEU A 143 -3.47 6.37 4.95
CA LEU A 143 -3.57 5.59 6.18
C LEU A 143 -5.02 5.14 6.46
N ASN A 144 -6.01 6.01 6.22
CA ASN A 144 -7.42 5.62 6.40
C ASN A 144 -7.86 4.53 5.40
N GLN A 145 -7.37 4.55 4.16
CA GLN A 145 -7.69 3.52 3.16
C GLN A 145 -7.03 2.19 3.47
N LEU A 146 -5.82 2.21 4.04
CA LEU A 146 -5.15 0.99 4.52
C LEU A 146 -5.91 0.33 5.69
N HIS A 147 -6.68 1.11 6.45
CA HIS A 147 -7.43 0.69 7.63
C HIS A 147 -8.94 0.85 7.48
N ASP A 148 -9.49 0.66 6.28
CA ASP A 148 -10.93 0.77 6.01
C ASP A 148 -11.73 -0.52 6.26
N GLY A 149 -11.03 -1.66 6.33
CA GLY A 149 -11.62 -2.97 6.53
C GLY A 149 -12.18 -3.63 5.27
N ALA A 150 -12.02 -3.01 4.10
CA ALA A 150 -12.48 -3.57 2.84
C ALA A 150 -11.68 -4.81 2.47
N LEU A 151 -12.38 -5.80 1.89
CA LEU A 151 -11.79 -7.00 1.30
C LEU A 151 -12.55 -7.33 0.01
N GLU A 152 -11.82 -7.78 -1.00
CA GLU A 152 -12.40 -8.24 -2.27
C GLU A 152 -11.60 -9.44 -2.74
N GLY A 153 -12.23 -10.61 -2.84
CA GLY A 153 -11.55 -11.83 -3.23
C GLY A 153 -10.43 -12.26 -2.27
N ALA A 154 -10.45 -11.84 -1.01
CA ALA A 154 -9.35 -12.09 -0.07
C ALA A 154 -9.22 -13.54 0.34
N ASP A 155 -7.99 -14.07 0.31
CA ASP A 155 -7.76 -15.49 0.56
C ASP A 155 -7.82 -15.86 2.05
N TYR A 156 -8.56 -16.92 2.38
CA TYR A 156 -8.34 -17.66 3.62
C TYR A 156 -7.65 -18.99 3.34
N TRP A 157 -6.81 -19.42 4.29
CA TRP A 157 -5.82 -20.47 4.12
C TRP A 157 -6.10 -21.72 4.96
N ARG A 158 -7.04 -21.63 5.92
CA ARG A 158 -7.45 -22.74 6.80
C ARG A 158 -8.94 -22.64 7.10
N ASP A 159 -9.56 -23.77 7.42
CA ASP A 159 -10.97 -23.81 7.86
C ASP A 159 -11.19 -23.14 9.22
N GLU A 160 -10.13 -23.00 10.02
CA GLU A 160 -10.17 -22.36 11.33
C GLU A 160 -9.19 -21.15 11.39
N PRO A 161 -9.56 -20.09 12.13
CA PRO A 161 -8.71 -18.91 12.29
C PRO A 161 -7.52 -19.22 13.19
N MET A 162 -6.31 -18.89 12.72
CA MET A 162 -5.07 -19.05 13.48
C MET A 162 -3.98 -18.09 13.01
N ILE A 163 -2.93 -17.98 13.80
CA ILE A 163 -1.69 -17.32 13.41
C ILE A 163 -0.80 -18.38 12.75
N LEU A 164 -0.40 -18.14 11.51
CA LEU A 164 0.50 -19.01 10.74
C LEU A 164 1.96 -18.73 11.10
N SER A 165 2.34 -17.47 11.24
CA SER A 165 3.67 -17.05 11.71
C SER A 165 3.66 -15.69 12.39
N ALA A 166 4.59 -15.48 13.33
CA ALA A 166 4.83 -14.18 13.96
C ALA A 166 6.29 -14.05 14.46
N GLY A 167 7.23 -14.56 13.66
CA GLY A 167 8.66 -14.49 13.96
C GLY A 167 9.22 -13.13 13.56
N MET A 168 10.18 -12.62 14.34
CA MET A 168 10.95 -11.43 13.97
C MET A 168 11.58 -11.63 12.58
N GLY A 169 11.42 -10.66 11.69
CA GLY A 169 12.00 -10.65 10.37
C GLY A 169 13.42 -10.10 10.37
N PHE A 170 13.65 -8.94 10.98
CA PHE A 170 14.96 -8.27 10.95
C PHE A 170 15.08 -7.18 12.02
N ASP A 171 16.32 -6.77 12.29
CA ASP A 171 16.69 -5.87 13.39
C ASP A 171 16.98 -4.45 12.89
N ASN A 172 16.50 -3.42 13.60
CA ASN A 172 17.04 -2.06 13.64
C ASN A 172 17.09 -1.23 12.33
N ILE A 173 16.45 -1.68 11.24
CA ILE A 173 16.49 -1.01 9.92
C ILE A 173 15.21 -0.25 9.55
N ILE A 174 14.27 -0.07 10.49
CA ILE A 174 13.03 0.69 10.26
C ILE A 174 13.03 1.96 11.08
N GLY A 175 12.59 3.07 10.49
CA GLY A 175 12.51 4.34 11.21
C GLY A 175 13.81 5.15 11.23
N VAL A 176 14.73 4.91 10.29
CA VAL A 176 15.98 5.70 10.24
C VAL A 176 15.69 7.15 9.84
N PRO A 177 16.47 8.14 10.33
CA PRO A 177 16.20 9.56 10.06
C PRO A 177 16.56 9.99 8.63
N GLU A 178 17.57 9.36 8.04
CA GLU A 178 18.03 9.61 6.67
C GLU A 178 18.59 8.33 6.02
N LEU A 179 18.44 8.21 4.70
CA LEU A 179 18.94 7.07 3.94
C LEU A 179 20.22 7.47 3.21
N THR A 180 21.34 7.10 3.81
CA THR A 180 22.68 7.19 3.24
C THR A 180 23.37 5.84 3.44
N GLU A 181 24.40 5.54 2.65
CA GLU A 181 25.19 4.31 2.83
C GLU A 181 25.74 4.19 4.27
N GLU A 182 26.17 5.30 4.88
CA GLU A 182 26.69 5.32 6.25
C GLU A 182 25.61 5.00 7.28
N THR A 183 24.45 5.66 7.21
CA THR A 183 23.34 5.42 8.17
C THR A 183 22.75 4.04 8.00
N VAL A 184 22.66 3.52 6.78
CA VAL A 184 22.22 2.13 6.51
C VAL A 184 23.21 1.13 7.11
N ARG A 185 24.52 1.35 6.97
CA ARG A 185 25.54 0.50 7.59
C ARG A 185 25.46 0.54 9.12
N GLU A 186 25.31 1.72 9.70
CA GLU A 186 25.19 1.89 11.16
C GLU A 186 23.93 1.23 11.71
N ALA A 187 22.83 1.29 10.96
CA ALA A 187 21.59 0.59 11.28
C ALA A 187 21.72 -0.94 11.13
N GLY A 188 22.77 -1.43 10.46
CA GLY A 188 23.03 -2.84 10.18
C GLY A 188 22.29 -3.39 8.94
N GLY A 189 21.89 -2.51 8.02
CA GLY A 189 21.34 -2.86 6.72
C GLY A 189 22.43 -3.10 5.65
N SER A 190 21.98 -3.40 4.44
CA SER A 190 22.80 -3.56 3.23
C SER A 190 22.57 -2.40 2.25
N TRP A 191 23.59 -2.08 1.46
CA TRP A 191 23.54 -1.00 0.48
C TRP A 191 24.16 -1.43 -0.84
N TYR A 192 23.38 -1.45 -1.91
CA TYR A 192 23.86 -1.76 -3.25
C TYR A 192 24.44 -0.50 -3.91
N GLY A 193 25.72 -0.25 -3.67
CA GLY A 193 26.42 0.96 -4.09
C GLY A 193 26.68 0.99 -5.59
N SER A 194 27.12 -0.13 -6.17
CA SER A 194 27.45 -0.22 -7.59
C SER A 194 26.25 -0.29 -8.54
N LEU A 195 25.02 -0.28 -8.01
CA LEU A 195 23.81 -0.47 -8.80
C LEU A 195 23.67 0.58 -9.91
N THR A 196 23.34 0.10 -11.10
CA THR A 196 23.00 0.89 -12.29
C THR A 196 21.80 0.25 -12.98
N CYS A 197 20.74 1.01 -13.25
CA CYS A 197 19.55 0.50 -13.93
C CYS A 197 19.76 0.40 -15.45
N ALA A 198 19.24 -0.64 -16.09
CA ALA A 198 19.35 -0.85 -17.54
C ALA A 198 18.67 0.26 -18.35
N ASN A 199 17.62 0.88 -17.81
CA ASN A 199 16.94 2.02 -18.42
C ASN A 199 17.78 3.33 -18.41
N GLY A 200 18.91 3.35 -17.70
CA GLY A 200 19.80 4.50 -17.59
C GLY A 200 19.34 5.56 -16.58
N GLU A 201 18.27 5.31 -15.84
CA GLU A 201 17.84 6.15 -14.72
C GLU A 201 18.69 5.89 -13.47
N GLU A 202 18.73 6.89 -12.59
CA GLU A 202 19.38 6.72 -11.29
C GLU A 202 18.55 5.78 -10.42
N PRO A 203 19.14 4.72 -9.84
CA PRO A 203 18.41 3.80 -8.98
C PRO A 203 17.77 4.51 -7.80
N SER A 204 16.51 4.18 -7.53
CA SER A 204 15.80 4.66 -6.35
C SER A 204 16.49 4.16 -5.07
N LEU A 205 16.25 4.83 -3.94
CA LEU A 205 16.78 4.38 -2.65
C LEU A 205 16.27 2.99 -2.27
N GLY A 206 15.02 2.66 -2.65
CA GLY A 206 14.43 1.34 -2.41
C GLY A 206 15.13 0.21 -3.17
N HIS A 207 15.76 0.50 -4.31
CA HIS A 207 16.58 -0.49 -5.03
C HIS A 207 17.95 -0.71 -4.37
N ARG A 208 18.40 0.24 -3.56
CA ARG A 208 19.72 0.16 -2.91
C ARG A 208 19.67 -0.50 -1.54
N THR A 209 18.56 -0.39 -0.84
CA THR A 209 18.42 -0.91 0.53
C THR A 209 16.98 -1.22 0.88
N SER A 210 16.80 -2.12 1.83
CA SER A 210 15.52 -2.38 2.47
C SER A 210 15.28 -1.54 3.74
N THR A 211 16.26 -0.71 4.14
CA THR A 211 16.12 0.23 5.27
C THR A 211 15.05 1.27 4.97
N THR A 212 14.20 1.58 5.95
CA THR A 212 13.04 2.46 5.78
C THR A 212 13.13 3.70 6.67
N LEU A 213 12.77 4.87 6.12
CA LEU A 213 12.74 6.14 6.84
C LEU A 213 11.55 6.22 7.82
N SER A 214 11.73 6.94 8.93
CA SER A 214 10.64 7.18 9.90
C SER A 214 9.42 7.88 9.30
N ASN A 215 9.62 8.83 8.39
CA ASN A 215 8.52 9.54 7.73
C ASN A 215 7.70 8.67 6.76
N ILE A 216 8.26 7.52 6.32
CA ILE A 216 7.53 6.52 5.55
C ILE A 216 6.63 5.70 6.48
N VAL A 217 7.14 5.29 7.65
CA VAL A 217 6.35 4.60 8.67
C VAL A 217 5.16 5.44 9.11
N GLU A 218 5.38 6.72 9.44
CA GLU A 218 4.31 7.66 9.83
C GLU A 218 3.20 7.83 8.76
N ARG A 219 3.50 7.50 7.49
CA ARG A 219 2.55 7.61 6.39
C ARG A 219 1.65 6.39 6.24
N TYR A 220 2.16 5.21 6.52
CA TYR A 220 1.51 3.94 6.16
C TYR A 220 1.09 3.09 7.38
N TYR A 221 1.59 3.42 8.57
CA TYR A 221 1.36 2.65 9.79
C TYR A 221 0.72 3.52 10.87
N LYS A 222 -0.09 2.89 11.73
CA LYS A 222 -0.51 3.50 12.99
C LYS A 222 0.67 3.42 13.96
N GLY A 223 1.21 4.57 14.37
CA GLY A 223 2.30 4.63 15.35
C GLY A 223 3.54 5.32 14.79
N TYR A 224 4.71 4.93 15.29
CA TYR A 224 6.01 5.44 14.88
C TYR A 224 7.05 4.30 14.80
N ALA A 225 8.24 4.61 14.31
CA ALA A 225 9.41 3.75 14.41
C ALA A 225 10.67 4.60 14.59
N ASP A 226 11.63 4.09 15.38
CA ASP A 226 12.93 4.74 15.64
C ASP A 226 14.02 3.68 15.78
N TYR A 227 14.63 3.30 14.64
CA TYR A 227 15.52 2.15 14.55
C TYR A 227 14.87 0.85 15.08
N ASP A 228 13.62 0.65 14.69
CA ASP A 228 12.81 -0.50 15.09
C ASP A 228 13.17 -1.75 14.27
N ASP A 229 12.78 -2.89 14.84
CA ASP A 229 12.77 -4.20 14.22
C ASP A 229 11.52 -4.41 13.36
N GLY A 230 11.61 -5.24 12.33
CA GLY A 230 10.48 -5.64 11.50
C GLY A 230 9.95 -7.01 11.85
N LEU A 231 8.63 -7.13 12.03
CA LEU A 231 7.96 -8.40 12.34
C LEU A 231 6.62 -8.54 11.59
N PRO A 232 6.54 -9.40 10.56
CA PRO A 232 5.28 -9.77 9.92
C PRO A 232 4.50 -10.81 10.74
N ILE A 233 3.21 -10.56 10.95
CA ILE A 233 2.26 -11.45 11.62
C ILE A 233 1.28 -11.95 10.56
N VAL A 234 1.35 -13.25 10.26
CA VAL A 234 0.58 -13.87 9.18
C VAL A 234 -0.57 -14.65 9.76
N PHE A 235 -1.80 -14.33 9.35
CA PHE A 235 -3.03 -14.98 9.78
C PHE A 235 -3.58 -15.91 8.70
N SER A 236 -4.24 -16.99 9.12
CA SER A 236 -4.90 -17.89 8.18
C SER A 236 -6.11 -17.25 7.50
N TRP A 237 -6.73 -16.26 8.12
CA TRP A 237 -7.88 -15.50 7.60
C TRP A 237 -7.47 -14.03 7.47
N PRO A 238 -7.97 -13.29 6.46
CA PRO A 238 -7.67 -11.88 6.30
C PRO A 238 -8.18 -11.06 7.48
N VAL A 239 -7.45 -10.00 7.84
CA VAL A 239 -7.78 -9.11 8.93
C VAL A 239 -8.81 -8.06 8.49
N ALA A 240 -9.70 -7.70 9.41
CA ALA A 240 -10.45 -6.46 9.34
C ALA A 240 -9.49 -5.31 9.63
N SER A 241 -8.85 -4.74 8.61
CA SER A 241 -7.74 -3.79 8.80
C SER A 241 -8.09 -2.55 9.64
N GLU A 242 -9.37 -2.18 9.76
CA GLU A 242 -9.79 -1.09 10.64
C GLU A 242 -9.58 -1.39 12.13
N THR A 243 -9.59 -2.67 12.52
CA THR A 243 -9.47 -3.09 13.92
C THR A 243 -8.03 -3.26 14.35
N VAL A 244 -7.07 -3.27 13.42
CA VAL A 244 -5.64 -3.40 13.72
C VAL A 244 -5.18 -2.20 14.55
N ASP A 245 -4.68 -2.44 15.76
CA ASP A 245 -4.02 -1.46 16.60
C ASP A 245 -2.73 -2.03 17.20
N VAL A 246 -1.82 -1.16 17.64
CA VAL A 246 -0.57 -1.58 18.30
C VAL A 246 -0.85 -2.31 19.61
N THR A 247 -1.98 -2.04 20.27
CA THR A 247 -2.35 -2.69 21.53
C THR A 247 -2.83 -4.13 21.40
N ASP A 248 -3.14 -4.60 20.18
CA ASP A 248 -3.58 -5.98 19.95
C ASP A 248 -2.46 -7.00 20.20
N PHE A 249 -1.20 -6.61 19.98
CA PHE A 249 -0.08 -7.55 19.84
C PHE A 249 0.85 -7.53 21.06
N LYS A 250 0.76 -8.57 21.87
CA LYS A 250 1.64 -8.76 23.03
C LYS A 250 2.69 -9.83 22.73
N PHE A 251 3.95 -9.43 22.70
CA PHE A 251 5.06 -10.35 22.52
C PHE A 251 5.73 -10.68 23.85
N THR A 252 6.12 -11.94 24.02
CA THR A 252 7.03 -12.37 25.09
C THR A 252 8.36 -12.74 24.47
N LEU A 253 9.44 -12.13 24.94
CA LEU A 253 10.80 -12.38 24.49
C LEU A 253 11.39 -13.60 25.19
N ASN A 254 12.44 -14.20 24.61
CA ASN A 254 13.17 -15.31 25.21
C ASN A 254 13.78 -14.97 26.60
N THR A 255 13.93 -13.67 26.91
CA THR A 255 14.33 -13.15 28.23
C THR A 255 13.20 -13.20 29.27
N GLY A 256 11.96 -13.45 28.86
CA GLY A 256 10.74 -13.35 29.67
C GLY A 256 10.16 -11.94 29.74
N GLU A 257 10.78 -10.95 29.09
CA GLU A 257 10.24 -9.61 28.93
C GLU A 257 9.01 -9.60 28.04
N VAL A 258 8.07 -8.70 28.34
CA VAL A 258 6.85 -8.49 27.54
C VAL A 258 6.94 -7.14 26.87
N VAL A 259 6.79 -7.13 25.54
CA VAL A 259 6.88 -5.93 24.71
C VAL A 259 5.65 -5.79 23.82
N PHE A 260 5.40 -4.56 23.37
CA PHE A 260 4.34 -4.19 22.44
C PHE A 260 4.98 -3.42 21.27
N PRO A 261 4.41 -3.51 20.06
CA PRO A 261 4.92 -2.75 18.93
C PRO A 261 4.78 -1.23 19.13
N HIS A 262 5.66 -0.47 18.50
CA HIS A 262 5.55 0.98 18.33
C HIS A 262 4.62 1.36 17.18
N SER A 263 4.51 0.50 16.16
CA SER A 263 3.58 0.69 15.05
C SER A 263 3.04 -0.61 14.44
N ALA A 264 1.88 -0.52 13.79
CA ALA A 264 1.20 -1.61 13.10
C ALA A 264 0.51 -1.12 11.81
N GLY A 265 0.52 -1.93 10.76
CA GLY A 265 -0.04 -1.56 9.46
C GLY A 265 -0.12 -2.71 8.47
N MET A 266 -0.66 -2.41 7.29
CA MET A 266 -0.94 -3.41 6.25
C MET A 266 0.10 -3.45 5.14
N VAL A 267 0.87 -2.39 4.90
CA VAL A 267 1.90 -2.37 3.84
C VAL A 267 3.01 -3.37 4.19
N PRO A 268 3.57 -4.13 3.24
CA PRO A 268 3.26 -4.18 1.80
C PRO A 268 1.99 -4.97 1.39
N ASN A 269 1.30 -5.66 2.30
CA ASN A 269 0.11 -6.47 2.01
C ASN A 269 -1.18 -5.62 1.97
N TRP A 270 -1.18 -4.53 1.19
CA TRP A 270 -2.31 -3.58 1.17
C TRP A 270 -3.47 -4.00 0.26
N GLU A 271 -3.19 -4.88 -0.70
CA GLU A 271 -4.13 -5.31 -1.72
C GLU A 271 -5.37 -5.97 -1.10
N LEU A 272 -6.55 -5.68 -1.64
CA LEU A 272 -7.82 -6.10 -1.04
C LEU A 272 -8.02 -7.62 -1.05
N ASN A 273 -7.28 -8.33 -1.89
CA ASN A 273 -7.26 -9.79 -2.03
C ASN A 273 -6.24 -10.50 -1.10
N GLU A 274 -5.43 -9.75 -0.34
CA GLU A 274 -4.27 -10.33 0.35
C GLU A 274 -4.24 -10.16 1.87
N ARG A 275 -4.97 -9.19 2.45
CA ARG A 275 -4.85 -8.63 3.82
C ARG A 275 -4.77 -9.63 5.01
N ASN A 276 -3.86 -10.58 5.00
CA ASN A 276 -3.63 -11.65 5.97
C ASN A 276 -2.42 -11.34 6.83
N VAL A 277 -1.62 -10.36 6.42
CA VAL A 277 -0.37 -10.02 7.10
C VAL A 277 -0.49 -8.62 7.67
N VAL A 278 -0.30 -8.54 9.00
CA VAL A 278 -0.07 -7.28 9.69
C VAL A 278 1.42 -7.16 9.93
N VAL A 279 2.02 -6.06 9.49
CA VAL A 279 3.43 -5.79 9.77
C VAL A 279 3.52 -4.84 10.97
N VAL A 280 4.31 -5.23 11.96
CA VAL A 280 4.55 -4.42 13.16
C VAL A 280 6.02 -4.06 13.29
N PHE A 281 6.27 -2.87 13.86
CA PHE A 281 7.61 -2.38 14.19
C PHE A 281 7.73 -2.10 15.67
N GLY A 282 8.88 -2.42 16.26
CA GLY A 282 9.19 -2.17 17.68
C GLY A 282 10.51 -2.81 18.12
N ASP A 283 10.74 -2.85 19.42
CA ASP A 283 11.92 -3.50 20.03
C ASP A 283 11.64 -4.99 20.27
N PHE A 284 11.96 -5.86 19.31
CA PHE A 284 11.66 -7.29 19.37
C PHE A 284 12.90 -8.16 19.64
N GLY A 285 14.09 -7.72 19.25
CA GLY A 285 15.25 -8.59 19.34
C GLY A 285 16.59 -7.95 19.03
N ASN A 286 17.50 -8.80 18.55
CA ASN A 286 18.80 -8.42 18.04
C ASN A 286 19.27 -9.43 16.98
N ARG A 287 20.46 -9.19 16.42
CA ARG A 287 21.05 -10.03 15.35
C ARG A 287 21.59 -11.39 15.81
N GLY A 288 21.36 -11.78 17.06
CA GLY A 288 21.91 -13.01 17.59
C GLY A 288 21.31 -14.26 16.94
N LYS A 289 22.12 -15.31 16.83
CA LYS A 289 21.63 -16.67 16.61
C LYS A 289 21.10 -17.24 17.91
N ARG A 290 20.08 -18.11 17.87
CA ARG A 290 19.57 -18.77 19.08
C ARG A 290 20.66 -19.41 19.95
N SER A 291 21.71 -19.95 19.33
CA SER A 291 22.81 -20.61 20.04
C SER A 291 23.71 -19.65 20.83
N GLU A 292 23.60 -18.34 20.59
CA GLU A 292 24.39 -17.29 21.23
C GLU A 292 23.73 -16.88 22.56
N ALA A 293 24.52 -16.54 23.58
CA ALA A 293 24.02 -16.38 24.95
C ALA A 293 23.27 -15.06 25.19
N ASP A 294 23.52 -14.07 24.34
CA ASP A 294 23.01 -12.69 24.39
C ASP A 294 21.94 -12.41 23.33
N VAL A 295 21.48 -13.44 22.62
CA VAL A 295 20.39 -13.32 21.65
C VAL A 295 19.09 -12.89 22.33
N ILE A 296 18.38 -11.96 21.71
CA ILE A 296 17.04 -11.53 22.12
C ILE A 296 16.11 -11.70 20.92
N PHE A 297 14.95 -12.32 21.13
CA PHE A 297 13.95 -12.52 20.08
C PHE A 297 12.59 -12.87 20.69
N PRO A 298 11.47 -12.63 19.97
CA PRO A 298 10.15 -13.05 20.41
C PRO A 298 10.02 -14.58 20.38
N VAL A 299 9.55 -15.16 21.48
CA VAL A 299 9.25 -16.60 21.58
C VAL A 299 7.75 -16.88 21.59
N GLN A 300 6.92 -15.86 21.85
CA GLN A 300 5.47 -15.99 21.86
C GLN A 300 4.80 -14.68 21.44
N LEU A 301 3.76 -14.80 20.62
CA LEU A 301 2.74 -13.77 20.39
C LEU A 301 1.43 -14.21 21.05
N GLU A 302 0.74 -13.27 21.69
CA GLU A 302 -0.63 -13.38 22.16
C GLU A 302 -1.43 -12.18 21.62
N ILE A 303 -2.58 -12.45 20.99
CA ILE A 303 -3.54 -11.39 20.65
C ILE A 303 -4.36 -11.09 21.91
N VAL A 304 -4.30 -9.85 22.38
CA VAL A 304 -4.91 -9.44 23.65
C VAL A 304 -6.14 -8.55 23.45
N ALA A 305 -7.02 -8.52 24.45
CA ALA A 305 -8.19 -7.65 24.40
C ALA A 305 -7.82 -6.19 24.65
N ASP A 306 -8.39 -5.30 23.86
CA ASP A 306 -8.33 -3.85 24.03
C ASP A 306 -9.70 -3.19 23.73
N GLU A 307 -9.71 -1.89 23.39
CA GLU A 307 -10.93 -1.15 23.04
C GLU A 307 -11.45 -1.47 21.62
N THR A 308 -10.60 -2.02 20.74
CA THR A 308 -10.88 -2.33 19.34
C THR A 308 -10.38 -3.73 18.98
N PRO A 309 -10.97 -4.81 19.54
CA PRO A 309 -10.41 -6.15 19.39
C PRO A 309 -10.17 -6.53 17.94
N LEU A 310 -8.97 -7.03 17.62
CA LEU A 310 -8.63 -7.53 16.29
C LEU A 310 -9.66 -8.55 15.78
N LEU A 311 -10.20 -8.31 14.58
CA LEU A 311 -11.11 -9.22 13.90
C LEU A 311 -10.45 -9.85 12.67
N LEU A 312 -10.72 -11.14 12.47
CA LEU A 312 -10.42 -11.90 11.26
C LEU A 312 -11.71 -12.18 10.50
N ILE A 313 -11.64 -12.24 9.17
CA ILE A 313 -12.78 -12.46 8.29
C ILE A 313 -12.67 -13.82 7.61
N GLY A 314 -13.57 -14.73 8.00
CA GLY A 314 -13.59 -16.11 7.53
C GLY A 314 -14.68 -16.41 6.51
N PRO A 315 -14.84 -17.70 6.15
CA PRO A 315 -15.78 -18.17 5.14
C PRO A 315 -17.18 -17.58 5.30
N GLY A 316 -17.75 -17.09 4.19
CA GLY A 316 -19.07 -16.46 4.19
C GLY A 316 -19.13 -15.07 4.87
N GLY A 317 -17.98 -14.42 5.06
CA GLY A 317 -17.88 -13.09 5.70
C GLY A 317 -18.02 -13.15 7.22
N GLN A 318 -17.70 -14.30 7.84
CA GLN A 318 -17.78 -14.47 9.28
C GLN A 318 -16.71 -13.61 9.97
N GLU A 319 -17.13 -12.72 10.87
CA GLU A 319 -16.20 -12.04 11.78
C GLU A 319 -15.81 -12.95 12.94
N PHE A 320 -14.51 -13.06 13.21
CA PHE A 320 -13.94 -13.80 14.32
C PHE A 320 -13.08 -12.88 15.18
N ASN A 321 -13.35 -12.85 16.48
CA ASN A 321 -12.52 -12.12 17.43
C ASN A 321 -11.23 -12.90 17.72
N ALA A 322 -10.09 -12.32 17.34
CA ALA A 322 -8.78 -12.96 17.43
C ALA A 322 -8.19 -13.03 18.85
N VAL A 323 -8.80 -12.37 19.84
CA VAL A 323 -8.31 -12.36 21.22
C VAL A 323 -8.14 -13.78 21.76
N GLY A 324 -6.95 -14.04 22.30
CA GLY A 324 -6.55 -15.34 22.84
C GLY A 324 -5.89 -16.27 21.81
N LEU A 325 -5.82 -15.90 20.53
CA LEU A 325 -4.93 -16.57 19.60
C LEU A 325 -3.48 -16.39 20.06
N THR A 326 -2.70 -17.47 19.97
CA THR A 326 -1.29 -17.47 20.34
C THR A 326 -0.46 -18.18 19.29
N TRP A 327 0.80 -17.76 19.18
CA TRP A 327 1.80 -18.40 18.35
C TRP A 327 3.13 -18.43 19.09
N ALA A 328 3.95 -19.45 18.83
CA ALA A 328 5.25 -19.60 19.48
C ALA A 328 6.32 -20.07 18.51
N THR A 329 7.55 -19.66 18.77
CA THR A 329 8.75 -20.08 18.04
C THR A 329 9.94 -20.21 18.99
N ASP A 330 10.92 -20.96 18.54
CA ASP A 330 12.21 -21.11 19.17
C ASP A 330 13.35 -20.79 18.19
N THR A 331 13.08 -19.99 17.15
CA THR A 331 14.06 -19.61 16.10
C THR A 331 14.07 -18.10 15.88
N THR A 332 15.21 -17.57 15.44
CA THR A 332 15.36 -16.18 15.00
C THR A 332 15.53 -16.09 13.49
N ALA A 333 15.29 -14.92 12.89
CA ALA A 333 15.60 -14.66 11.48
C ALA A 333 17.10 -14.83 11.13
N TYR A 334 17.98 -14.90 12.14
CA TYR A 334 19.41 -15.11 11.96
C TYR A 334 19.81 -16.59 12.08
N ASP A 335 18.89 -17.45 12.52
CA ASP A 335 19.01 -18.90 12.43
C ASP A 335 18.45 -19.44 11.10
N ARG A 336 17.30 -18.90 10.67
CA ARG A 336 16.53 -19.37 9.52
C ARG A 336 15.77 -18.19 8.90
N GLY A 337 15.89 -18.03 7.59
CA GLY A 337 15.14 -17.03 6.83
C GLY A 337 13.68 -17.40 6.60
N PRO A 338 13.00 -16.72 5.67
CA PRO A 338 11.57 -16.89 5.49
C PRO A 338 11.24 -18.19 4.75
N PHE A 339 9.98 -18.62 4.87
CA PHE A 339 9.50 -19.90 4.36
C PHE A 339 8.00 -19.84 4.04
N LEU A 340 7.46 -20.91 3.44
CA LEU A 340 6.05 -21.01 3.05
C LEU A 340 5.16 -21.35 4.25
N VAL A 341 3.97 -20.75 4.30
CA VAL A 341 2.93 -21.09 5.28
C VAL A 341 1.58 -21.43 4.63
N GLY A 342 1.49 -21.27 3.31
CA GLY A 342 0.36 -21.70 2.51
C GLY A 342 0.71 -21.80 1.04
N ALA A 343 0.09 -22.76 0.35
CA ALA A 343 0.01 -22.82 -1.10
C ALA A 343 -1.40 -23.24 -1.52
N LYS A 344 -2.00 -22.54 -2.48
CA LYS A 344 -3.38 -22.75 -2.89
C LYS A 344 -3.54 -22.66 -4.40
N LEU A 345 -4.13 -23.70 -4.99
CA LEU A 345 -4.43 -23.78 -6.42
C LEU A 345 -5.84 -23.29 -6.70
N ASN A 346 -5.96 -22.23 -7.48
CA ASN A 346 -7.22 -21.69 -7.98
C ASN A 346 -7.24 -21.65 -9.51
N TYR A 347 -8.43 -21.45 -10.08
CA TYR A 347 -8.51 -20.93 -11.46
C TYR A 347 -8.06 -19.47 -11.47
N VAL A 348 -7.38 -19.08 -12.54
CA VAL A 348 -7.09 -17.65 -12.84
C VAL A 348 -8.40 -16.87 -13.00
N GLY A 349 -9.35 -17.43 -13.74
CA GLY A 349 -10.65 -16.80 -13.97
C GLY A 349 -10.62 -15.80 -15.13
N SER A 350 -11.25 -14.63 -14.96
CA SER A 350 -11.39 -13.64 -16.05
C SER A 350 -11.06 -12.20 -15.65
N VAL A 351 -10.82 -11.99 -14.35
CA VAL A 351 -10.42 -10.73 -13.71
C VAL A 351 -9.64 -11.08 -12.45
N ALA A 352 -8.77 -10.17 -11.99
CA ALA A 352 -8.11 -10.24 -10.69
C ALA A 352 -8.93 -9.44 -9.66
N PRO A 353 -9.85 -10.08 -8.91
CA PRO A 353 -10.65 -9.36 -7.91
C PRO A 353 -9.74 -8.91 -6.77
N GLY A 354 -9.91 -7.65 -6.34
CA GLY A 354 -9.20 -7.09 -5.19
C GLY A 354 -7.75 -6.70 -5.42
N GLU A 355 -7.26 -6.72 -6.66
CA GLU A 355 -5.94 -6.17 -7.00
C GLU A 355 -5.87 -4.67 -6.69
N GLY A 356 -4.86 -4.26 -5.96
CA GLY A 356 -4.70 -2.91 -5.40
C GLY A 356 -5.75 -2.60 -4.34
N GLY A 357 -6.21 -1.35 -4.28
CA GLY A 357 -7.25 -0.92 -3.34
C GLY A 357 -6.98 0.41 -2.65
N VAL A 358 -5.80 0.98 -2.86
CA VAL A 358 -5.42 2.28 -2.31
C VAL A 358 -4.99 3.17 -3.47
N PRO A 359 -5.92 3.88 -4.15
CA PRO A 359 -5.67 4.50 -5.46
C PRO A 359 -4.46 5.44 -5.52
N LEU A 360 -4.13 6.13 -4.43
CA LEU A 360 -2.96 7.01 -4.35
C LEU A 360 -1.63 6.25 -4.22
N LEU A 361 -1.65 5.05 -3.63
CA LEU A 361 -0.52 4.14 -3.59
C LEU A 361 -0.39 3.45 -4.95
N ASP A 362 -1.48 2.87 -5.43
CA ASP A 362 -1.60 2.14 -6.71
C ASP A 362 -1.06 2.95 -7.91
N SER A 363 -1.52 4.20 -8.06
CA SER A 363 -1.10 5.07 -9.17
C SER A 363 0.27 5.73 -8.99
N GLY A 364 0.81 5.72 -7.77
CA GLY A 364 2.03 6.43 -7.40
C GLY A 364 3.26 5.54 -7.24
N SER A 365 3.08 4.22 -7.14
CA SER A 365 4.14 3.27 -6.83
C SER A 365 4.86 2.72 -8.07
N GLY A 366 4.18 2.63 -9.21
CA GLY A 366 4.71 1.96 -10.41
C GLY A 366 4.77 0.44 -10.28
N LEU A 367 4.06 -0.13 -9.28
CA LEU A 367 4.06 -1.56 -8.99
C LEU A 367 2.94 -2.28 -9.74
N LEU A 368 1.78 -1.62 -9.87
CA LEU A 368 0.60 -2.14 -10.54
C LEU A 368 0.56 -1.72 -12.03
N PRO A 369 -0.10 -2.49 -12.91
CA PRO A 369 -0.66 -3.83 -12.64
C PRO A 369 0.43 -4.91 -12.65
N ASN A 370 0.30 -5.86 -11.73
CA ASN A 370 1.19 -6.97 -11.39
C ASN A 370 0.47 -8.35 -11.44
N ASP A 371 -0.84 -8.34 -11.69
CA ASP A 371 -1.67 -9.54 -11.84
C ASP A 371 -1.33 -10.38 -13.08
N GLU A 372 -1.79 -11.64 -13.09
CA GLU A 372 -1.51 -12.58 -14.17
C GLU A 372 -2.00 -12.14 -15.56
N PHE A 373 -3.09 -11.36 -15.65
CA PHE A 373 -3.65 -10.88 -16.91
C PHE A 373 -2.83 -9.73 -17.49
N ALA A 374 -2.17 -8.95 -16.62
CA ALA A 374 -1.25 -7.91 -17.05
C ALA A 374 0.07 -8.49 -17.56
N LEU A 375 0.57 -9.55 -16.92
CA LEU A 375 1.87 -10.14 -17.26
C LEU A 375 1.78 -11.11 -18.43
N TYR A 376 0.73 -11.93 -18.51
CA TYR A 376 0.65 -13.06 -19.44
C TYR A 376 -0.60 -13.02 -20.32
N ASP A 377 -0.46 -13.48 -21.56
CA ASP A 377 -1.57 -13.65 -22.50
C ASP A 377 -2.25 -15.05 -22.38
N GLU A 378 -1.80 -15.85 -21.39
CA GLU A 378 -2.26 -17.20 -21.11
C GLU A 378 -2.24 -17.49 -19.60
N GLY A 379 -3.08 -18.41 -19.13
CA GLY A 379 -3.18 -18.81 -17.73
C GLY A 379 -4.51 -19.50 -17.43
N ASP A 380 -4.46 -20.78 -17.08
CA ASP A 380 -5.65 -21.56 -16.71
C ASP A 380 -5.79 -21.67 -15.18
N PHE A 381 -4.65 -21.84 -14.50
CA PHE A 381 -4.57 -22.03 -13.06
C PHE A 381 -3.47 -21.18 -12.44
N ARG A 382 -3.65 -20.92 -11.14
CA ARG A 382 -2.74 -20.14 -10.33
C ARG A 382 -2.48 -20.87 -9.03
N ILE A 383 -1.21 -21.11 -8.71
CA ILE A 383 -0.83 -21.47 -7.34
C ILE A 383 -0.40 -20.19 -6.65
N ARG A 384 -1.26 -19.67 -5.78
CA ARG A 384 -0.90 -18.57 -4.87
C ARG A 384 -0.17 -19.14 -3.68
N ILE A 385 0.98 -18.58 -3.34
CA ILE A 385 1.72 -18.94 -2.13
C ILE A 385 1.68 -17.80 -1.12
N LEU A 386 1.71 -18.16 0.17
CA LEU A 386 1.79 -17.24 1.29
C LEU A 386 3.03 -17.56 2.11
N THR A 387 3.79 -16.53 2.44
CA THR A 387 5.09 -16.65 3.10
C THR A 387 5.09 -16.03 4.49
N THR A 388 6.07 -16.39 5.32
CA THR A 388 6.22 -15.82 6.67
C THR A 388 6.59 -14.34 6.70
N GLY A 389 7.08 -13.79 5.59
CA GLY A 389 7.57 -12.42 5.44
C GLY A 389 7.89 -12.16 3.96
N GLY A 390 7.97 -10.90 3.54
CA GLY A 390 8.33 -10.56 2.17
C GLY A 390 9.59 -11.29 1.68
N PHE A 391 9.52 -11.85 0.48
CA PHE A 391 10.59 -12.62 -0.13
C PHE A 391 11.39 -11.73 -1.06
N SER A 392 12.71 -11.73 -0.88
CA SER A 392 13.66 -11.13 -1.81
C SER A 392 14.78 -12.13 -2.12
N PRO A 393 15.39 -12.10 -3.31
CA PRO A 393 16.53 -12.95 -3.64
C PRO A 393 17.74 -12.78 -2.71
N ASP A 394 17.87 -11.63 -2.03
CA ASP A 394 18.99 -11.31 -1.15
C ASP A 394 18.65 -10.33 0.00
N GLY A 395 17.38 -9.95 0.13
CA GLY A 395 16.87 -9.01 1.13
C GLY A 395 16.86 -7.55 0.66
N VAL A 396 17.27 -7.26 -0.58
CA VAL A 396 17.25 -5.92 -1.19
C VAL A 396 16.59 -5.92 -2.56
N THR A 397 17.03 -6.78 -3.48
CA THR A 397 16.53 -6.78 -4.86
C THR A 397 15.12 -7.37 -4.94
N GLY A 398 14.37 -7.02 -5.99
CA GLY A 398 13.07 -7.64 -6.25
C GLY A 398 13.19 -9.04 -6.87
N VAL A 399 12.19 -9.88 -6.64
CA VAL A 399 11.90 -11.09 -7.40
C VAL A 399 11.27 -10.66 -8.73
N THR A 400 11.82 -11.16 -9.84
CA THR A 400 11.27 -10.86 -11.17
C THR A 400 10.36 -11.99 -11.66
N PRO A 401 9.38 -11.69 -12.52
CA PRO A 401 8.44 -12.68 -13.07
C PRO A 401 9.07 -13.91 -13.74
N ASP A 402 10.31 -13.81 -14.22
CA ASP A 402 11.06 -14.88 -14.88
C ASP A 402 11.94 -15.73 -13.92
N MET A 403 11.93 -15.46 -12.61
CA MET A 403 12.75 -16.18 -11.62
C MET A 403 12.15 -17.51 -11.11
N TYR A 404 11.12 -18.07 -11.74
CA TYR A 404 10.54 -19.34 -11.30
C TYR A 404 11.60 -20.45 -11.15
N GLU A 405 12.46 -20.64 -12.15
CA GLU A 405 13.48 -21.70 -12.18
C GLU A 405 14.60 -21.50 -11.14
N ASP A 406 14.73 -20.29 -10.60
CA ASP A 406 15.74 -19.97 -9.58
C ASP A 406 15.30 -20.39 -8.17
N PHE A 407 13.99 -20.46 -7.92
CA PHE A 407 13.45 -20.57 -6.56
C PHE A 407 12.46 -21.71 -6.35
N PHE A 408 11.72 -22.12 -7.37
CA PHE A 408 10.56 -22.99 -7.20
C PHE A 408 10.63 -24.25 -8.06
N ARG A 409 9.93 -25.27 -7.57
CA ARG A 409 9.44 -26.37 -8.42
C ARG A 409 8.11 -26.89 -7.90
N ILE A 410 7.28 -27.43 -8.79
CA ILE A 410 5.98 -28.00 -8.43
C ILE A 410 6.05 -29.53 -8.53
N HIS A 411 5.47 -30.19 -7.53
CA HIS A 411 5.32 -31.64 -7.50
C HIS A 411 3.91 -32.01 -7.96
N ALA A 412 3.81 -32.91 -8.92
CA ALA A 412 2.55 -33.49 -9.35
C ALA A 412 2.67 -35.01 -9.50
N LYS A 413 1.53 -35.72 -9.51
CA LYS A 413 1.52 -37.17 -9.76
C LYS A 413 1.49 -37.46 -11.26
N GLY A 414 2.38 -38.32 -11.72
CA GLY A 414 2.37 -38.89 -13.06
C GLY A 414 1.37 -40.02 -13.21
N ALA A 415 1.19 -40.51 -14.44
CA ALA A 415 0.15 -41.48 -14.79
C ALA A 415 0.30 -42.83 -14.06
N ASP A 416 1.53 -43.22 -13.71
CA ASP A 416 1.83 -44.46 -12.98
C ASP A 416 1.97 -44.23 -11.46
N GLY A 417 1.67 -43.01 -10.98
CA GLY A 417 1.73 -42.60 -9.57
C GLY A 417 3.11 -42.13 -9.10
N GLU A 418 4.08 -42.01 -10.01
CA GLU A 418 5.38 -41.38 -9.78
C GLU A 418 5.25 -39.87 -9.54
N THR A 419 6.25 -39.25 -8.93
CA THR A 419 6.33 -37.79 -8.81
C THR A 419 6.96 -37.20 -10.07
N ILE A 420 6.26 -36.26 -10.68
CA ILE A 420 6.74 -35.41 -11.76
C ILE A 420 7.09 -34.05 -11.16
N LEU A 421 8.30 -33.57 -11.43
CA LEU A 421 8.76 -32.24 -11.03
C LEU A 421 8.63 -31.30 -12.22
N LEU A 422 7.79 -30.29 -12.06
CA LEU A 422 7.71 -29.15 -12.96
C LEU A 422 8.78 -28.18 -12.48
N GLU A 423 9.91 -28.13 -13.18
CA GLU A 423 11.09 -27.34 -12.78
C GLU A 423 11.39 -26.22 -13.78
N LYS A 424 10.72 -26.20 -14.93
CA LYS A 424 11.03 -25.30 -16.05
C LYS A 424 9.81 -24.60 -16.59
N VAL A 425 9.99 -23.32 -16.90
CA VAL A 425 9.00 -22.51 -17.61
C VAL A 425 8.92 -22.96 -19.06
N GLY A 426 7.72 -22.93 -19.63
CA GLY A 426 7.51 -23.23 -21.04
C GLY A 426 7.57 -24.72 -21.42
N VAL A 427 7.81 -25.62 -20.47
CA VAL A 427 7.88 -27.07 -20.70
C VAL A 427 6.53 -27.74 -20.41
N GLU A 428 6.04 -28.54 -21.35
CA GLU A 428 4.85 -29.39 -21.18
C GLU A 428 5.22 -30.67 -20.43
N TYR A 429 4.69 -30.83 -19.22
CA TYR A 429 4.89 -32.00 -18.37
C TYR A 429 3.69 -32.94 -18.49
N SER A 430 3.95 -34.22 -18.72
CA SER A 430 2.90 -35.26 -18.65
C SER A 430 2.60 -35.58 -17.19
N VAL A 431 1.38 -35.28 -16.77
CA VAL A 431 0.86 -35.48 -15.41
C VAL A 431 -0.35 -36.40 -15.50
N ALA A 432 -0.71 -37.09 -14.41
CA ALA A 432 -1.95 -37.88 -14.39
C ALA A 432 -3.14 -37.00 -14.77
N GLY A 433 -3.90 -37.40 -15.79
CA GLY A 433 -5.05 -36.64 -16.29
C GLY A 433 -4.76 -35.69 -17.46
N GLY A 434 -3.50 -35.46 -17.84
CA GLY A 434 -3.20 -34.59 -18.99
C GLY A 434 -1.81 -33.96 -18.97
N THR A 435 -1.72 -32.70 -19.38
CA THR A 435 -0.47 -31.92 -19.36
C THR A 435 -0.59 -30.68 -18.50
N LEU A 436 0.53 -30.27 -17.92
CA LEU A 436 0.69 -28.98 -17.25
C LEU A 436 1.98 -28.31 -17.73
N ARG A 437 1.96 -26.99 -17.81
CA ARG A 437 3.12 -26.15 -18.11
C ARG A 437 3.13 -24.92 -17.23
N VAL A 438 4.30 -24.57 -16.73
CA VAL A 438 4.54 -23.32 -15.99
C VAL A 438 4.72 -22.18 -16.98
N VAL A 439 4.06 -21.06 -16.72
CA VAL A 439 4.13 -19.82 -17.52
C VAL A 439 5.12 -18.84 -16.91
N GLY A 440 5.09 -18.64 -15.60
CA GLY A 440 5.98 -17.72 -14.87
C GLY A 440 5.40 -17.33 -13.51
N LEU A 441 5.97 -16.29 -12.90
CA LEU A 441 5.49 -15.70 -11.64
C LEU A 441 4.65 -14.43 -11.89
N SER A 442 3.65 -14.16 -11.07
CA SER A 442 2.92 -12.87 -10.99
C SER A 442 2.71 -12.47 -9.53
N ASP A 443 1.97 -11.39 -9.26
CA ASP A 443 1.81 -10.84 -7.90
C ASP A 443 3.18 -10.35 -7.38
N LEU A 444 3.83 -9.52 -8.20
CA LEU A 444 5.18 -8.99 -7.96
C LEU A 444 5.29 -7.54 -8.44
N GLY A 445 5.21 -7.32 -9.74
CA GLY A 445 5.39 -6.00 -10.33
C GLY A 445 5.06 -6.01 -11.83
N GLN A 446 5.31 -4.91 -12.51
CA GLN A 446 4.88 -4.73 -13.88
C GLN A 446 5.56 -5.68 -14.88
N LYS A 447 4.86 -5.99 -15.97
CA LYS A 447 5.40 -6.73 -17.12
C LYS A 447 6.65 -6.04 -17.70
N GLU A 448 7.64 -6.83 -18.11
CA GLU A 448 8.83 -6.30 -18.81
C GLU A 448 8.40 -5.48 -20.04
N SER A 449 8.86 -4.23 -20.11
CA SER A 449 8.62 -3.33 -21.22
C SER A 449 9.82 -2.39 -21.37
N PRO A 450 10.83 -2.77 -22.17
CA PRO A 450 12.00 -1.92 -22.42
C PRO A 450 11.65 -0.55 -23.01
N GLU A 451 10.53 -0.47 -23.76
CA GLU A 451 10.02 0.77 -24.34
C GLU A 451 9.49 1.75 -23.28
N ASP A 452 8.91 1.21 -22.21
CA ASP A 452 8.40 1.98 -21.06
C ASP A 452 9.43 2.10 -19.93
N GLY A 453 10.64 1.58 -20.11
CA GLY A 453 11.73 1.66 -19.15
C GLY A 453 11.69 0.59 -18.05
N ILE A 454 10.88 -0.45 -18.20
CA ILE A 454 10.73 -1.56 -17.26
C ILE A 454 11.60 -2.73 -17.73
N TYR A 455 12.55 -3.11 -16.88
CA TYR A 455 13.49 -4.21 -17.13
C TYR A 455 13.48 -5.16 -15.93
N TYR A 456 13.61 -6.46 -16.18
CA TYR A 456 13.84 -7.45 -15.14
C TYR A 456 15.33 -7.47 -14.76
N ASP A 457 15.77 -6.41 -14.10
CA ASP A 457 17.12 -6.24 -13.58
C ASP A 457 17.09 -5.91 -12.07
N ASP A 458 18.24 -5.61 -11.48
CA ASP A 458 18.34 -5.27 -10.04
C ASP A 458 17.63 -3.95 -9.66
N CYS A 459 17.13 -3.18 -10.64
CA CYS A 459 16.26 -2.01 -10.43
C CYS A 459 14.77 -2.33 -10.63
N TYR A 460 14.41 -3.59 -10.85
CA TYR A 460 13.02 -4.01 -10.90
C TYR A 460 12.31 -3.69 -9.58
N SER A 461 11.16 -3.04 -9.68
CA SER A 461 10.32 -2.70 -8.54
C SER A 461 9.23 -3.76 -8.38
N GLU A 462 9.33 -4.55 -7.33
CA GLU A 462 8.25 -5.41 -6.85
C GLU A 462 7.47 -4.75 -5.68
N ASP A 463 6.26 -5.22 -5.42
CA ASP A 463 5.36 -4.86 -4.32
C ASP A 463 5.83 -5.29 -2.92
N ARG A 464 6.67 -6.34 -2.85
CA ARG A 464 7.38 -6.84 -1.66
C ARG A 464 6.47 -7.46 -0.60
N ASP A 465 5.24 -7.82 -0.95
CA ASP A 465 4.32 -8.46 -0.02
C ASP A 465 4.67 -9.95 0.21
N ASN A 466 3.76 -10.63 0.89
CA ASN A 466 3.94 -12.02 1.30
C ASN A 466 3.35 -13.02 0.30
N TYR A 467 2.91 -12.56 -0.85
CA TYR A 467 2.27 -13.32 -1.89
C TYR A 467 3.15 -13.40 -3.12
N ILE A 468 3.07 -14.55 -3.79
CA ILE A 468 3.62 -14.77 -5.12
C ILE A 468 2.67 -15.74 -5.80
N ASP A 469 2.37 -15.50 -7.06
CA ASP A 469 1.55 -16.39 -7.86
C ASP A 469 2.39 -17.16 -8.88
N ILE A 470 2.20 -18.48 -8.97
CA ILE A 470 2.77 -19.32 -10.04
C ILE A 470 1.68 -19.63 -11.06
N ILE A 471 1.86 -19.17 -12.29
CA ILE A 471 0.87 -19.30 -13.36
C ILE A 471 1.11 -20.58 -14.16
N LEU A 472 0.02 -21.32 -14.40
CA LEU A 472 0.00 -22.62 -15.04
C LEU A 472 -1.04 -22.65 -16.16
N VAL A 473 -0.74 -23.44 -17.18
CA VAL A 473 -1.69 -23.79 -18.24
C VAL A 473 -1.73 -25.30 -18.43
N GLY A 474 -2.88 -25.83 -18.84
CA GLY A 474 -3.05 -27.26 -19.07
C GLY A 474 -4.43 -27.81 -18.72
N ASP A 475 -4.49 -29.11 -18.44
CA ASP A 475 -5.73 -29.82 -18.16
C ASP A 475 -6.13 -29.74 -16.68
N GLU A 476 -7.41 -29.51 -16.39
CA GLU A 476 -7.94 -29.50 -15.02
C GLU A 476 -7.69 -30.82 -14.27
N GLU A 477 -7.86 -31.96 -14.97
CA GLU A 477 -7.57 -33.27 -14.38
C GLU A 477 -6.09 -33.40 -13.99
N ALA A 478 -5.18 -32.78 -14.75
CA ALA A 478 -3.77 -32.71 -14.42
C ALA A 478 -3.48 -31.76 -13.25
N ALA A 479 -4.10 -30.58 -13.23
CA ALA A 479 -3.96 -29.59 -12.16
C ALA A 479 -4.36 -30.17 -10.79
N ARG A 480 -5.42 -30.98 -10.74
CA ARG A 480 -5.88 -31.69 -9.53
C ARG A 480 -4.88 -32.72 -8.99
N ASN A 481 -3.84 -33.07 -9.77
CA ASN A 481 -2.78 -33.99 -9.36
C ASN A 481 -1.53 -33.29 -8.82
N ILE A 482 -1.52 -31.95 -8.73
CA ILE A 482 -0.51 -31.18 -7.99
C ILE A 482 -0.58 -31.55 -6.51
N THR A 483 0.57 -31.68 -5.86
CA THR A 483 0.65 -32.05 -4.44
C THR A 483 1.42 -31.04 -3.59
N PHE A 484 2.52 -30.48 -4.10
CA PHE A 484 3.37 -29.56 -3.34
C PHE A 484 3.94 -28.46 -4.24
N VAL A 485 4.16 -27.28 -3.65
CA VAL A 485 5.17 -26.33 -4.11
C VAL A 485 6.39 -26.52 -3.23
N GLU A 486 7.57 -26.56 -3.84
CA GLU A 486 8.83 -26.62 -3.11
C GLU A 486 9.68 -25.39 -3.40
N ILE A 487 10.28 -24.84 -2.35
CA ILE A 487 11.46 -23.98 -2.42
C ILE A 487 12.66 -24.88 -2.08
N PRO A 488 13.46 -25.32 -3.05
CA PRO A 488 14.57 -26.23 -2.76
C PRO A 488 15.72 -25.54 -2.00
N SER A 489 15.81 -24.21 -2.11
CA SER A 489 16.85 -23.38 -1.50
C SER A 489 18.29 -23.83 -1.87
N LEU A 490 19.29 -23.33 -1.14
CA LEU A 490 20.71 -23.57 -1.40
C LEU A 490 21.06 -25.06 -1.37
N GLU A 491 20.43 -25.86 -0.51
CA GLU A 491 20.69 -27.31 -0.41
C GLU A 491 20.26 -28.06 -1.67
N GLY A 492 19.20 -27.58 -2.34
CA GLY A 492 18.72 -28.11 -3.62
C GLY A 492 19.51 -27.63 -4.84
N GLY A 493 20.48 -26.72 -4.67
CA GLY A 493 21.18 -26.05 -5.76
C GLY A 493 20.42 -24.88 -6.39
N TYR A 494 19.40 -24.39 -5.70
CA TYR A 494 18.59 -23.23 -6.08
C TYR A 494 19.07 -21.99 -5.31
N ARG A 495 18.49 -20.83 -5.61
CA ARG A 495 18.65 -19.63 -4.76
C ARG A 495 17.77 -19.77 -3.51
N ALA A 496 18.13 -19.02 -2.47
CA ALA A 496 17.29 -18.89 -1.28
C ALA A 496 16.64 -17.51 -1.26
N PHE A 497 15.44 -17.44 -0.67
CA PHE A 497 14.83 -16.17 -0.32
C PHE A 497 15.38 -15.63 1.00
N TYR A 498 15.30 -14.32 1.15
CA TYR A 498 15.64 -13.57 2.33
C TYR A 498 14.49 -12.61 2.63
N VAL A 499 14.28 -12.31 3.90
CA VAL A 499 13.50 -11.14 4.33
C VAL A 499 14.36 -9.87 4.21
N PRO A 500 13.77 -8.67 4.31
CA PRO A 500 14.56 -7.45 4.47
C PRO A 500 15.64 -7.59 5.56
N GLY A 501 16.75 -6.86 5.42
CA GLY A 501 17.93 -7.06 6.28
C GLY A 501 18.79 -8.27 5.89
N GLY A 502 18.54 -8.85 4.71
CA GLY A 502 19.44 -9.78 4.04
C GLY A 502 20.72 -9.11 3.53
N PRO A 503 21.69 -9.90 3.04
CA PRO A 503 23.02 -9.41 2.68
C PRO A 503 23.02 -8.39 1.52
N GLY A 504 22.00 -8.43 0.66
CA GLY A 504 22.03 -7.73 -0.62
C GLY A 504 23.17 -8.20 -1.52
N PRO A 505 23.34 -7.57 -2.70
CA PRO A 505 24.43 -7.92 -3.63
C PRO A 505 25.82 -7.50 -3.13
N GLU A 506 25.89 -6.44 -2.31
CA GLU A 506 27.14 -5.86 -1.80
C GLU A 506 27.14 -5.75 -0.27
N PRO A 507 27.22 -6.88 0.47
CA PRO A 507 27.19 -6.87 1.93
C PRO A 507 28.41 -6.16 2.53
N PHE A 508 28.20 -5.43 3.61
CA PHE A 508 29.27 -4.82 4.39
C PHE A 508 30.03 -5.85 5.22
N GLU A 509 31.36 -5.71 5.28
CA GLU A 509 32.19 -6.54 6.15
C GLU A 509 31.84 -6.30 7.63
N GLY A 510 31.64 -7.38 8.38
CA GLY A 510 31.37 -7.35 9.82
C GLY A 510 29.92 -7.09 10.20
N VAL A 511 29.03 -6.80 9.25
CA VAL A 511 27.58 -6.76 9.47
C VAL A 511 27.01 -8.17 9.38
N ARG A 512 26.09 -8.50 10.29
CA ARG A 512 25.34 -9.75 10.24
C ARG A 512 23.98 -9.50 9.61
N TYR A 513 23.65 -10.32 8.64
CA TYR A 513 22.39 -10.27 7.91
C TYR A 513 21.48 -11.43 8.30
N THR A 514 20.20 -11.31 7.94
CA THR A 514 19.23 -12.39 8.09
C THR A 514 19.69 -13.65 7.33
N ALA A 515 19.33 -14.81 7.86
CA ALA A 515 19.70 -16.08 7.27
C ALA A 515 18.91 -16.33 5.97
N PRO A 516 19.45 -17.12 5.04
CA PRO A 516 18.66 -17.61 3.91
C PRO A 516 17.48 -18.45 4.41
N GLY A 517 16.37 -18.40 3.67
CA GLY A 517 15.25 -19.30 3.80
C GLY A 517 15.69 -20.75 3.59
N PRO A 518 15.17 -21.70 4.38
CA PRO A 518 15.54 -23.11 4.25
C PRO A 518 14.91 -23.74 3.01
N ALA A 519 15.29 -24.99 2.72
CA ALA A 519 14.46 -25.81 1.85
C ALA A 519 13.09 -26.02 2.49
N ASP A 520 12.02 -25.88 1.71
CA ASP A 520 10.66 -25.96 2.19
C ASP A 520 9.73 -26.62 1.16
N MET A 521 8.76 -27.39 1.64
CA MET A 521 7.84 -28.17 0.82
C MET A 521 6.42 -28.00 1.37
N GLU A 522 5.68 -27.07 0.76
CA GLU A 522 4.34 -26.70 1.21
C GLU A 522 3.27 -27.49 0.45
N PRO A 523 2.35 -28.17 1.15
CA PRO A 523 1.22 -28.83 0.52
C PRO A 523 0.33 -27.83 -0.22
N VAL A 524 -0.11 -28.19 -1.42
CA VAL A 524 -1.04 -27.36 -2.19
C VAL A 524 -2.48 -27.72 -1.85
N ILE A 525 -3.24 -26.73 -1.40
CA ILE A 525 -4.70 -26.84 -1.24
C ILE A 525 -5.33 -26.75 -2.62
N ILE A 526 -6.10 -27.76 -3.02
CA ILE A 526 -6.83 -27.77 -4.29
C ILE A 526 -8.15 -27.00 -4.12
N ALA A 527 -8.12 -25.70 -4.41
CA ALA A 527 -9.22 -24.75 -4.25
C ALA A 527 -9.89 -24.42 -5.61
N LEU A 528 -10.10 -25.46 -6.43
CA LEU A 528 -10.77 -25.33 -7.73
C LEU A 528 -12.31 -25.36 -7.59
N ASP A 529 -12.83 -26.10 -6.61
CA ASP A 529 -14.29 -26.23 -6.40
C ASP A 529 -14.83 -25.17 -5.43
N ASP A 530 -13.99 -24.69 -4.53
CA ASP A 530 -14.21 -23.55 -3.63
C ASP A 530 -12.92 -22.72 -3.65
N PRO A 531 -12.94 -21.46 -4.13
CA PRO A 531 -11.72 -20.66 -4.22
C PRO A 531 -11.13 -20.29 -2.87
N MET A 532 -11.86 -20.50 -1.77
CA MET A 532 -11.49 -20.11 -0.41
C MET A 532 -11.18 -18.61 -0.32
N ARG A 533 -12.12 -17.79 -0.79
CA ARG A 533 -12.04 -16.33 -0.82
C ARG A 533 -13.22 -15.69 -0.10
N VAL A 534 -13.00 -14.50 0.43
CA VAL A 534 -14.02 -13.71 1.14
C VAL A 534 -14.06 -12.28 0.64
N ASP A 535 -15.27 -11.72 0.62
CA ASP A 535 -15.51 -10.31 0.35
C ASP A 535 -16.01 -9.62 1.62
N ARG A 536 -15.65 -8.35 1.78
CA ARG A 536 -16.16 -7.49 2.83
C ARG A 536 -16.35 -6.07 2.30
N VAL A 537 -17.60 -5.75 2.02
CA VAL A 537 -18.01 -4.40 1.60
C VAL A 537 -18.26 -3.55 2.84
N ARG A 538 -17.71 -2.34 2.89
CA ARG A 538 -17.96 -1.38 3.98
C ARG A 538 -18.45 -0.03 3.47
#